data_AF-A0A3C0N7S8-F1
#
_entry.id   AF-A0A3C0N7S8-F1
#
_cell.length_a   1.000
_cell.length_b   1.000
_cell.length_c   1.000
_cell.angle_alpha   90.00
_cell.angle_beta   90.00
_cell.angle_gamma   90.00
#
_symmetry.space_group_name_H-M   'P 1'
#
loop_
_entity.id
_entity.type
_entity.pdbx_description
1 polymer ?
#
loop_
_entity_poly.entity_id
_entity_poly.type
_entity_poly.pdbx_seq_one_letter_code
_entity_poly.pdbx_strand_id
1 'polypeptide(L)' 'MTYKDWILLTKKELNGIAVDYTDPEGQLYSEPFCFYTLEEALNYGKLCIDQSIRSRELTNQETEAV' A
#
# COMPACT_ATOMS: atom_id res chain seq x y z
N MET A 1 -8.88 -9.17 5.37
CA MET A 1 -8.63 -8.75 3.96
C MET A 1 -7.29 -9.35 3.56
N THR A 2 -7.11 -9.93 2.36
CA THR A 2 -5.84 -10.60 2.03
C THR A 2 -4.96 -9.77 1.10
N TYR A 3 -3.64 -9.88 1.26
CA TYR A 3 -2.63 -9.19 0.44
C TYR A 3 -2.81 -9.43 -1.07
N LYS A 4 -3.41 -10.56 -1.46
CA LYS A 4 -3.58 -10.99 -2.87
C LYS A 4 -4.51 -10.10 -3.69
N ASP A 5 -5.38 -9.36 -3.02
CA ASP A 5 -6.41 -8.53 -3.66
C ASP A 5 -5.92 -7.08 -3.88
N TRP A 6 -4.74 -6.74 -3.35
CA TRP A 6 -4.11 -5.42 -3.53
C TRP A 6 -3.24 -5.41 -4.79
N ILE A 7 -3.22 -4.28 -5.48
CA ILE A 7 -2.39 -4.08 -6.67
C ILE A 7 -1.29 -3.09 -6.31
N LEU A 8 -0.03 -3.45 -6.56
CA LEU A 8 1.12 -2.58 -6.32
C LEU A 8 1.71 -2.15 -7.66
N LEU A 9 1.78 -0.83 -7.89
CA LEU A 9 2.15 -0.21 -9.15
C LEU A 9 3.42 0.59 -8.95
N THR A 10 4.48 0.27 -9.69
CA THR A 10 5.71 1.06 -9.69
C THR A 10 5.74 2.00 -10.87
N LYS A 11 6.05 3.28 -10.62
CA LYS A 11 6.18 4.31 -11.65
C LYS A 11 7.62 4.82 -11.67
N LYS A 12 8.19 4.94 -12.88
CA LYS A 12 9.51 5.56 -13.05
C LYS A 12 9.31 7.06 -13.19
N GLU A 13 9.79 7.80 -12.20
CA GLU A 13 9.74 9.26 -12.13
C GLU A 13 11.12 9.85 -12.41
N LEU A 14 11.19 11.17 -12.66
CA LEU A 14 12.47 11.87 -12.90
C LEU A 14 13.47 11.69 -11.75
N ASN A 15 12.98 11.55 -10.52
CA ASN A 15 13.78 11.49 -9.30
C ASN A 15 13.93 10.07 -8.73
N GLY A 16 13.45 9.03 -9.42
CA GLY A 16 13.55 7.65 -8.95
C GLY A 16 12.35 6.79 -9.32
N ILE A 17 12.01 5.83 -8.48
CA ILE A 17 10.88 4.92 -8.63
C ILE A 17 9.87 5.23 -7.53
N ALA A 18 8.69 5.68 -7.91
CA ALA A 18 7.55 5.85 -7.00
C ALA A 18 6.72 4.57 -6.95
N VAL A 19 5.98 4.39 -5.87
CA VAL A 19 5.06 3.27 -5.70
C VAL A 19 3.67 3.79 -5.36
N ASP A 20 2.68 3.25 -6.04
CA ASP A 20 1.28 3.39 -5.70
C ASP A 20 0.73 2.01 -5.35
N TYR A 21 -0.35 1.99 -4.57
CA TYR A 21 -1.09 0.76 -4.32
C TYR A 21 -2.58 1.01 -4.38
N THR A 22 -3.31 0.03 -4.93
CA THR A 22 -4.76 0.05 -5.03
C THR A 22 -5.32 -1.01 -4.10
N ASP A 23 -6.30 -0.64 -3.30
CA ASP A 23 -6.99 -1.59 -2.43
C ASP A 23 -8.01 -2.44 -3.21
N PRO A 24 -8.57 -3.49 -2.58
CA PRO A 24 -9.58 -4.34 -3.22
C PRO A 24 -10.88 -3.64 -3.59
N GLU A 25 -11.13 -2.43 -3.06
CA GLU A 25 -12.31 -1.60 -3.36
C GLU A 25 -12.04 -0.67 -4.55
N GLY A 26 -10.81 -0.68 -5.10
CA GLY A 26 -10.39 0.15 -6.21
C GLY A 26 -9.88 1.52 -5.80
N GLN A 27 -9.71 1.78 -4.50
CA GLN A 27 -9.15 3.04 -4.01
C GLN A 27 -7.64 3.07 -4.25
N LEU A 28 -7.17 4.08 -4.97
CA LEU A 28 -5.76 4.33 -5.21
C LEU A 28 -5.14 5.13 -4.06
N TYR A 29 -3.96 4.71 -3.64
CA TYR A 29 -3.08 5.38 -2.70
C TYR A 29 -1.74 5.64 -3.39
N SER A 30 -1.36 6.91 -3.48
CA SER A 30 -0.10 7.33 -4.08
C SER A 30 0.85 7.83 -3.01
N GLU A 31 2.07 7.30 -3.01
CA GLU A 31 3.11 7.70 -2.05
C GLU A 31 3.96 8.85 -2.64
N PRO A 32 4.31 9.88 -1.84
CA PRO A 32 5.09 11.02 -2.32
C PRO A 32 6.59 10.69 -2.46
N PHE A 33 7.01 9.50 -2.03
CA PHE A 33 8.42 9.11 -1.96
C PHE A 33 8.89 8.44 -3.25
N CYS A 34 10.11 8.77 -3.65
CA CYS A 34 10.83 8.10 -4.74
C CYS A 34 12.02 7.32 -4.17
N PHE A 35 12.23 6.12 -4.69
CA PHE A 35 13.31 5.22 -4.29
C PHE A 35 14.32 5.03 -5.42
N TYR A 36 15.56 4.70 -5.08
CA TYR A 36 16.63 4.53 -6.05
C TYR A 36 16.53 3.19 -6.78
N THR A 37 16.04 2.15 -6.09
CA THR A 37 15.90 0.80 -6.64
C THR A 37 14.45 0.34 -6.66
N LEU A 38 14.14 -0.57 -7.59
CA LEU A 38 12.82 -1.21 -7.66
C LEU A 38 12.54 -2.03 -6.39
N GLU A 39 13.57 -2.69 -5.84
CA GLU A 39 13.43 -3.50 -4.64
C GLU A 39 13.00 -2.68 -3.42
N GLU A 40 13.63 -1.51 -3.20
CA GLU A 40 13.24 -0.58 -2.13
C GLU A 40 11.80 -0.09 -2.31
N ALA A 41 11.42 0.32 -3.52
CA ALA A 41 10.06 0.78 -3.83
C ALA A 41 9.02 -0.32 -3.57
N LEU A 42 9.31 -1.55 -4.01
CA LEU A 42 8.42 -2.69 -3.78
C LEU A 42 8.30 -3.00 -2.28
N ASN A 43 9.42 -3.08 -1.55
CA ASN A 43 9.42 -3.38 -0.13
C ASN A 43 8.65 -2.33 0.68
N TYR A 44 8.81 -1.05 0.33
CA TYR A 44 8.02 0.04 0.93
C TYR A 44 6.53 -0.13 0.64
N GLY A 45 6.14 -0.37 -0.61
CA GLY A 45 4.74 -0.59 -0.97
C GLY A 45 4.10 -1.78 -0.23
N LYS A 46 4.84 -2.89 -0.03
CA LYS A 46 4.33 -4.02 0.78
C LYS A 46 4.06 -3.60 2.22
N LEU A 47 4.97 -2.83 2.80
CA LEU A 47 4.85 -2.32 4.16
C LEU A 47 3.62 -1.41 4.32
N CYS A 48 3.34 -0.54 3.35
CA CYS A 48 2.15 0.30 3.36
C CYS A 48 0.84 -0.52 3.26
N ILE A 49 0.81 -1.55 2.40
CA ILE A 49 -0.33 -2.47 2.29
C ILE A 49 -0.54 -3.23 3.62
N ASP A 50 0.53 -3.78 4.20
CA ASP A 50 0.46 -4.50 5.47
C ASP A 50 -0.06 -3.63 6.61
N GLN A 51 0.40 -2.37 6.69
CA GLN A 51 -0.10 -1.39 7.66
C GLN A 51 -1.58 -1.08 7.43
N SER A 52 -1.99 -0.91 6.18
CA SER A 52 -3.38 -0.63 5.80
C SER A 52 -4.32 -1.78 6.18
N ILE A 53 -3.93 -3.03 5.90
CA ILE A 53 -4.71 -4.22 6.28
C ILE A 53 -4.86 -4.28 7.81
N ARG A 54 -3.77 -4.14 8.56
CA ARG A 54 -3.80 -4.18 10.03
C ARG A 54 -4.65 -3.06 10.63
N SER A 55 -4.55 -1.84 10.08
CA SER A 55 -5.34 -0.71 10.55
C SER A 55 -6.84 -0.97 10.34
N ARG A 56 -7.24 -1.51 9.19
CA ARG A 56 -8.65 -1.83 8.91
C ARG A 56 -9.16 -2.96 9.79
N GLU A 57 -8.34 -3.98 10.05
CA GLU A 57 -8.69 -5.07 10.96
C GLU A 57 -8.93 -4.57 12.39
N LEU A 58 -8.09 -3.65 12.88
CA LEU A 58 -8.29 -3.00 14.18
C LEU A 58 -9.57 -2.16 14.22
N THR A 59 -9.83 -1.35 13.19
CA THR A 59 -11.07 -0.55 13.12
C THR A 59 -12.33 -1.42 13.07
N ASN A 60 -12.30 -2.54 12.36
CA ASN A 60 -13.44 -3.46 12.29
C ASN A 60 -13.71 -4.13 13.65
N GLN A 61 -12.66 -4.48 14.41
CA GLN A 61 -12.81 -5.04 15.76
C GLN A 61 -13.42 -4.03 16.75
N GLU A 62 -13.08 -2.75 16.65
CA GLU A 62 -13.68 -1.71 17.49
C GLU A 62 -15.16 -1.47 17.15
N THR A 63 -15.56 -1.67 15.89
CA THR A 63 -16.93 -1.45 15.44
C THR A 63 -17.86 -2.62 15.80
N GLU A 64 -17.35 -3.84 15.90
CA GLU A 64 -18.11 -5.03 16.34
C GLU A 64 -18.32 -5.11 17.87
N ALA A 65 -17.59 -4.30 18.64
CA ALA A 65 -17.63 -4.30 20.11
C ALA A 65 -18.62 -3.27 20.72
N VAL A 66 -19.45 -2.61 19.89
CA VAL A 66 -20.43 -1.57 20.30
C VAL A 66 -21.87 -2.05 20.13
#